data_AF-A0AAX4JZT3-F1
#
_entry.id   AF-A0AAX4JZT3-F1
#
_cell.length_a   1.000
_cell.length_b   1.000
_cell.length_c   1.000
_cell.angle_alpha   90.00
_cell.angle_beta   90.00
_cell.angle_gamma   90.00
#
_symmetry.space_group_name_H-M   'P 1'
#
loop_
_entity.id
_entity.type
_entity.pdbx_description
1 polymer ?
#
loop_
_entity_poly.entity_id
_entity_poly.type
_entity_poly.pdbx_seq_one_letter_code
_entity_poly.pdbx_strand_id
1 'polypeptide(L)'
;MSSSVAGTSLRRLPFREAVERLRIGSNDLILSNDVKSVTMRFVAKNSEPGPRQFLRNHAPKLSYSNPNLKINIHRIPDPRSKHKNPNSPDKDAIWENGIMPKPEMEIGFVGAPSQTVPLSHLDGDKILAQLISVAGEERVKSLEGPSSTPTPEQEQSTI
;
A
#
# COMPACT_ATOMS: atom_id res chain seq x y z
N MET A 1 26.15 8.73 16.21
CA MET A 1 25.34 9.96 16.11
C MET A 1 24.15 9.66 15.22
N SER A 2 22.94 9.55 15.78
CA SER A 2 21.72 9.21 15.03
C SER A 2 21.07 10.51 14.57
N SER A 3 21.25 10.88 13.31
CA SER A 3 20.57 12.04 12.72
C SER A 3 19.12 11.67 12.45
N SER A 4 18.23 12.11 13.34
CA SER A 4 16.78 12.10 13.09
C SER A 4 16.50 13.02 11.91
N VAL A 5 16.37 12.45 10.71
CA VAL A 5 15.91 13.18 9.53
C VAL A 5 14.42 13.44 9.72
N ALA A 6 14.10 14.53 10.40
CA ALA A 6 12.73 15.05 10.45
C ALA A 6 12.30 15.33 9.00
N GLY A 7 11.55 14.40 8.40
CA GLY A 7 11.16 14.45 7.00
C GLY A 7 10.41 15.75 6.71
N THR A 8 11.08 16.75 6.15
CA THR A 8 10.45 17.98 5.67
C THR A 8 9.40 17.55 4.65
N SER A 9 8.13 17.87 4.93
CA SER A 9 7.03 17.45 4.06
C SER A 9 7.29 18.00 2.64
N LEU A 10 7.29 17.12 1.64
CA LEU A 10 7.53 17.49 0.23
C LEU A 10 6.66 18.67 -0.23
N ARG A 11 5.47 18.81 0.36
CA ARG A 11 4.51 19.89 0.07
C ARG A 11 4.97 21.30 0.46
N ARG A 12 6.01 21.43 1.28
CA ARG A 12 6.53 22.72 1.77
C ARG A 12 7.87 23.10 1.15
N LEU A 13 8.39 22.27 0.26
CA LEU A 13 9.65 22.53 -0.43
C LEU A 13 9.40 23.35 -1.70
N PRO A 14 10.36 24.18 -2.12
CA PRO A 14 10.39 24.76 -3.46
C PRO A 14 10.24 23.68 -4.52
N PHE A 15 9.54 23.98 -5.62
CA PHE A 15 9.20 23.01 -6.66
C PHE A 15 10.41 22.20 -7.16
N ARG A 16 11.52 22.89 -7.46
CA ARG A 16 12.75 22.25 -7.96
C ARG A 16 13.31 21.22 -6.96
N GLU A 17 13.39 21.60 -5.69
CA GLU A 17 13.86 20.70 -4.62
C GLU A 17 12.89 19.53 -4.40
N ALA A 18 11.59 19.76 -4.53
CA ALA A 18 10.59 18.72 -4.41
C ALA A 18 10.77 17.66 -5.51
N VAL A 19 10.98 18.08 -6.76
CA VAL A 19 11.24 17.16 -7.89
C VAL A 19 12.56 16.42 -7.71
N GLU A 20 13.63 17.10 -7.29
CA GLU A 20 14.92 16.45 -7.00
C GLU A 20 14.77 15.39 -5.90
N ARG A 21 14.02 15.66 -4.82
CA ARG A 21 13.75 14.66 -3.76
C ARG A 21 12.89 13.49 -4.20
N LEU A 22 12.01 13.68 -5.19
CA LEU A 22 11.26 12.58 -5.81
C LEU A 22 12.18 11.72 -6.67
N ARG A 23 13.13 12.35 -7.39
CA ARG A 23 14.09 11.67 -8.26
C ARG A 23 15.16 10.88 -7.49
N ILE A 24 15.57 11.32 -6.30
CA ILE A 24 16.54 10.62 -5.43
C ILE A 24 15.90 9.37 -4.75
N GLY A 25 14.78 8.84 -5.28
CA GLY A 25 14.23 7.57 -4.82
C GLY A 25 15.22 6.42 -5.03
N SER A 26 15.30 5.50 -4.05
CA SER A 26 16.06 4.25 -4.20
C SER A 26 15.50 3.41 -5.35
N ASN A 27 16.37 2.65 -6.04
CA ASN A 27 15.97 1.73 -7.11
C ASN A 27 14.96 0.67 -6.64
N ASP A 28 14.94 0.38 -5.34
CA ASP A 28 13.98 -0.53 -4.69
C ASP A 28 12.52 -0.04 -4.76
N LEU A 29 12.28 1.19 -5.21
CA LEU A 29 10.94 1.76 -5.36
C LEU A 29 10.27 1.42 -6.68
N ILE A 30 10.96 0.79 -7.63
CA ILE A 30 10.37 0.34 -8.90
C ILE A 30 9.70 -1.02 -8.66
N LEU A 31 8.37 -1.06 -8.76
CA LEU A 31 7.59 -2.28 -8.57
C LEU A 31 7.54 -3.11 -9.88
N SER A 32 7.16 -4.39 -9.77
CA SER A 32 6.89 -5.21 -10.96
C SER A 32 5.75 -4.60 -11.78
N ASN A 33 5.80 -4.78 -13.11
CA ASN A 33 4.71 -4.39 -14.01
C ASN A 33 3.40 -5.15 -13.72
N ASP A 34 3.48 -6.24 -12.96
CA ASP A 34 2.32 -7.01 -12.52
C ASP A 34 1.50 -6.26 -11.46
N VAL A 35 2.08 -5.28 -10.76
CA VAL A 35 1.37 -4.48 -9.76
C VAL A 35 0.59 -3.37 -10.46
N LYS A 36 -0.74 -3.45 -10.41
CA LYS A 36 -1.66 -2.52 -11.05
C LYS A 36 -2.09 -1.39 -10.13
N SER A 37 -2.35 -1.70 -8.86
CA SER A 37 -2.90 -0.74 -7.91
C SER A 37 -2.47 -1.00 -6.47
N VAL A 38 -2.34 0.06 -5.70
CA VAL A 38 -2.15 0.00 -4.24
C VAL A 38 -3.24 0.84 -3.61
N THR A 39 -4.12 0.19 -2.85
CA THR A 39 -5.22 0.84 -2.14
C THR A 39 -4.95 0.76 -0.65
N MET A 40 -4.83 1.90 0.02
CA MET A 40 -4.57 1.93 1.47
C MET A 40 -5.75 2.50 2.24
N ARG A 41 -6.17 1.80 3.29
CA ARG A 41 -7.32 2.16 4.11
C ARG A 41 -6.91 2.29 5.58
N PHE A 42 -7.11 3.46 6.17
CA PHE A 42 -6.73 3.73 7.56
C PHE A 42 -7.51 4.90 8.17
N VAL A 43 -7.63 4.92 9.49
CA VAL A 43 -8.26 6.03 10.24
C VAL A 43 -7.38 7.28 10.20
N ALA A 44 -7.93 8.45 9.89
CA ALA A 44 -7.12 9.65 9.62
C ALA A 44 -6.46 10.26 10.86
N LYS A 45 -7.12 10.16 12.02
CA LYS A 45 -6.71 10.77 13.30
C LYS A 45 -6.72 9.71 14.40
N ASN A 46 -5.91 9.94 15.44
CA ASN A 46 -5.78 9.03 16.60
C ASN A 46 -5.50 7.56 16.27
N SER A 47 -5.00 7.29 15.06
CA SER A 47 -4.58 5.99 14.58
C SER A 47 -3.06 5.86 14.66
N GLU A 48 -2.60 4.65 14.38
CA GLU A 48 -1.19 4.37 14.20
C GLU A 48 -0.51 5.35 13.21
N PRO A 49 0.73 5.78 13.51
CA PRO A 49 1.42 6.77 12.70
C PRO A 49 1.97 6.20 11.38
N GLY A 50 2.17 4.89 11.28
CA GLY A 50 2.79 4.20 10.14
C GLY A 50 2.20 4.56 8.78
N PRO A 51 0.89 4.34 8.55
CA PRO A 51 0.24 4.70 7.28
C PRO A 51 0.41 6.19 6.92
N ARG A 52 0.39 7.08 7.91
CA ARG A 52 0.60 8.52 7.71
C ARG A 52 2.06 8.84 7.34
N GLN A 53 3.02 8.15 7.94
CA GLN A 53 4.45 8.27 7.60
C GLN A 53 4.71 7.77 6.17
N PHE A 54 4.17 6.60 5.83
CA PHE A 54 4.26 6.03 4.47
C PHE A 54 3.74 7.01 3.41
N LEU A 55 2.54 7.58 3.61
CA LEU A 55 1.96 8.56 2.68
C LEU A 55 2.78 9.83 2.52
N ARG A 56 3.48 10.26 3.58
CA ARG A 56 4.24 11.51 3.55
C ARG A 56 5.60 11.31 2.87
N ASN A 57 6.25 10.18 3.13
CA ASN A 57 7.66 9.97 2.81
C ASN A 57 7.88 9.08 1.59
N HIS A 58 7.03 8.06 1.39
CA HIS A 58 7.26 6.97 0.43
C HIS A 58 6.27 7.00 -0.73
N ALA A 59 4.97 7.16 -0.46
CA ALA A 59 3.94 7.13 -1.51
C ALA A 59 4.19 8.12 -2.66
N PRO A 60 4.66 9.36 -2.44
CA PRO A 60 4.98 10.28 -3.54
C PRO A 60 6.13 9.78 -4.42
N LYS A 61 7.17 9.20 -3.81
CA LYS A 61 8.32 8.64 -4.54
C LYS A 61 7.91 7.39 -5.32
N LEU A 62 7.10 6.53 -4.71
CA LEU A 62 6.53 5.34 -5.34
C LEU A 62 5.71 5.71 -6.59
N SER A 63 4.83 6.72 -6.47
CA SER A 63 4.03 7.21 -7.61
C SER A 63 4.88 7.83 -8.71
N TYR A 64 5.99 8.48 -8.34
CA TYR A 64 6.90 9.11 -9.30
C TYR A 64 7.68 8.06 -10.10
N SER A 65 8.18 7.01 -9.43
CA SER A 65 8.91 5.91 -10.08
C SER A 65 8.00 4.96 -10.88
N ASN A 66 6.71 4.85 -10.52
CA ASN A 66 5.76 3.93 -11.15
C ASN A 66 4.55 4.71 -11.69
N PRO A 67 4.65 5.38 -12.86
CA PRO A 67 3.58 6.24 -13.37
C PRO A 67 2.29 5.50 -13.72
N ASN A 68 2.36 4.20 -14.00
CA ASN A 68 1.20 3.36 -14.31
C ASN A 68 0.48 2.83 -13.06
N LEU A 69 1.10 2.98 -11.88
CA LEU A 69 0.55 2.47 -10.63
C LEU A 69 -0.59 3.35 -10.13
N LYS A 70 -1.77 2.76 -9.93
CA LYS A 70 -2.91 3.46 -9.34
C LYS A 70 -2.83 3.42 -7.81
N ILE A 71 -2.53 4.54 -7.17
CA ILE A 71 -2.50 4.65 -5.70
C ILE A 71 -3.81 5.27 -5.20
N ASN A 72 -4.63 4.48 -4.51
CA ASN A 72 -5.89 4.91 -3.91
C ASN A 72 -5.74 5.02 -2.38
N ILE A 73 -6.29 6.08 -1.79
CA ILE A 73 -6.16 6.33 -0.35
C ILE A 73 -7.54 6.56 0.25
N HIS A 74 -7.99 5.62 1.07
CA HIS A 74 -9.24 5.71 1.82
C HIS A 74 -8.95 6.10 3.27
N ARG A 75 -9.12 7.40 3.54
CA ARG A 75 -9.01 7.92 4.90
C ARG A 75 -10.36 7.79 5.59
N ILE A 76 -10.42 6.97 6.62
CA ILE A 76 -11.62 6.77 7.42
C ILE A 76 -11.69 7.91 8.47
N PRO A 77 -12.79 8.66 8.53
CA PRO A 77 -13.02 9.64 9.58
C PRO A 77 -13.00 9.02 10.97
N ASP A 78 -12.57 9.79 11.97
CA ASP A 78 -12.55 9.35 13.37
C ASP A 78 -13.70 10.00 14.16
N PRO A 79 -14.75 9.25 14.57
CA PRO A 79 -15.82 9.73 15.45
C PRO A 79 -15.32 10.33 16.76
N ARG A 80 -14.17 9.89 17.26
CA ARG A 80 -13.60 10.38 18.52
C ARG A 80 -13.00 11.77 18.37
N SER A 81 -12.72 12.21 17.14
CA SER A 81 -12.16 13.53 16.90
C SER A 81 -13.26 14.58 16.97
N LYS A 82 -13.23 15.43 18.00
CA LYS A 82 -14.12 16.60 18.06
C LYS A 82 -13.74 17.60 16.98
N HIS A 83 -14.62 17.86 16.02
CA HIS A 83 -14.43 18.87 15.00
C HIS A 83 -14.88 20.24 15.53
N LYS A 84 -14.00 21.25 15.48
CA LYS A 84 -14.36 22.64 15.82
C LYS A 84 -15.31 23.26 14.78
N ASN A 85 -15.31 22.72 13.56
CA ASN A 85 -16.15 23.21 12.47
C ASN A 85 -17.48 22.41 12.43
N PRO A 86 -18.64 23.07 12.57
CA PRO A 86 -19.95 22.40 12.56
C PRO A 86 -20.36 21.82 11.20
N ASN A 87 -19.68 22.19 10.11
CA ASN A 87 -19.94 21.72 8.74
C ASN A 87 -18.89 20.70 8.26
N SER A 88 -18.17 20.05 9.18
CA SER A 88 -17.19 19.03 8.81
C SER A 88 -17.89 17.78 8.27
N PRO A 89 -17.45 17.21 7.14
CA PRO A 89 -18.02 15.95 6.61
C PRO A 89 -17.82 14.78 7.58
N ASP A 90 -16.82 14.89 8.46
CA ASP A 90 -16.47 13.89 9.47
C ASP A 90 -17.33 13.97 10.75
N LYS A 91 -18.30 14.90 10.83
CA LYS A 91 -19.06 15.19 12.05
C LYS A 91 -19.90 14.01 12.53
N ASP A 92 -20.47 13.24 11.60
CA ASP A 92 -21.36 12.12 11.86
C ASP A 92 -20.71 10.77 11.50
N ALA A 93 -19.38 10.70 11.56
CA ALA A 93 -18.66 9.47 11.29
C ALA A 93 -19.07 8.38 12.28
N ILE A 94 -19.53 7.23 11.79
CA ILE A 94 -19.82 6.06 12.62
C ILE A 94 -18.99 4.90 12.09
N TRP A 95 -18.32 4.18 12.99
CA TRP A 95 -17.64 2.95 12.63
C TRP A 95 -18.59 1.77 12.65
N GLU A 96 -18.37 0.81 11.77
CA GLU A 96 -19.10 -0.45 11.77
C GLU A 96 -18.95 -1.12 13.15
N ASN A 97 -20.10 -1.40 13.79
CA ASN A 97 -20.18 -1.98 15.13
C ASN A 97 -19.48 -1.18 16.24
N GLY A 98 -19.16 0.10 16.01
CA GLY A 98 -18.41 0.93 16.95
C GLY A 98 -16.93 0.52 17.10
N ILE A 99 -16.43 -0.40 16.29
CA ILE A 99 -15.07 -0.92 16.38
C ILE A 99 -14.16 -0.11 15.45
N MET A 100 -12.99 0.32 15.98
CA MET A 100 -12.01 1.01 15.16
C MET A 100 -11.51 0.10 14.02
N PRO A 101 -11.66 0.51 12.74
CA PRO A 101 -11.17 -0.28 11.63
C PRO A 101 -9.64 -0.34 11.65
N LYS A 102 -9.11 -1.54 11.45
CA LYS A 102 -7.66 -1.77 11.40
C LYS A 102 -7.09 -1.22 10.09
N PRO A 103 -5.88 -0.64 10.12
CA PRO A 103 -5.25 -0.15 8.90
C PRO A 103 -4.79 -1.33 8.03
N GLU A 104 -5.02 -1.22 6.74
CA GLU A 104 -4.69 -2.26 5.76
C GLU A 104 -4.30 -1.65 4.40
N MET A 105 -3.60 -2.46 3.60
CA MET A 105 -3.20 -2.15 2.24
C MET A 105 -3.57 -3.30 1.33
N GLU A 106 -4.32 -3.01 0.28
CA GLU A 106 -4.63 -3.93 -0.79
C GLU A 106 -3.69 -3.67 -1.97
N ILE A 107 -3.05 -4.72 -2.47
CA ILE A 107 -2.16 -4.71 -3.62
C ILE A 107 -2.87 -5.48 -4.73
N GLY A 108 -3.25 -4.77 -5.79
CA GLY A 108 -3.92 -5.34 -6.96
C GLY A 108 -2.92 -5.72 -8.03
N PHE A 109 -3.07 -6.92 -8.58
CA PHE A 109 -2.19 -7.47 -9.60
C PHE A 109 -2.90 -7.58 -10.97
N VAL A 110 -2.11 -7.66 -12.04
CA VAL A 110 -2.60 -7.96 -13.39
C VAL A 110 -2.77 -9.48 -13.51
N GLY A 111 -4.00 -9.94 -13.70
CA GLY A 111 -4.28 -11.37 -13.92
C GLY A 111 -4.23 -12.26 -12.67
N ALA A 112 -3.96 -11.69 -11.50
CA ALA A 112 -3.96 -12.39 -10.21
C ALA A 112 -4.89 -11.67 -9.20
N PRO A 113 -5.41 -12.39 -8.19
CA PRO A 113 -6.25 -11.79 -7.16
C PRO A 113 -5.49 -10.75 -6.34
N SER A 114 -6.18 -9.70 -5.90
CA SER A 114 -5.61 -8.72 -4.98
C SER A 114 -5.19 -9.37 -3.66
N GLN A 115 -4.09 -8.89 -3.09
CA GLN A 115 -3.65 -9.30 -1.75
C GLN A 115 -3.85 -8.17 -0.74
N THR A 116 -4.45 -8.50 0.40
CA THR A 116 -4.64 -7.56 1.50
C THR A 116 -3.62 -7.82 2.60
N VAL A 117 -2.92 -6.77 3.00
CA VAL A 117 -1.86 -6.80 3.99
C VAL A 117 -2.25 -5.92 5.17
N PRO A 118 -2.23 -6.44 6.42
CA PRO A 118 -2.47 -5.63 7.60
C PRO A 118 -1.30 -4.68 7.84
N LEU A 119 -1.59 -3.41 8.14
CA LEU A 119 -0.59 -2.39 8.41
C LEU A 119 -0.42 -2.10 9.92
N SER A 120 -1.02 -2.93 10.77
CA SER A 120 -1.00 -2.73 12.22
C SER A 120 0.42 -2.88 12.76
N HIS A 121 0.83 -1.96 13.61
CA HIS A 121 2.14 -1.88 14.25
C HIS A 121 3.34 -1.74 13.28
N LEU A 122 3.10 -1.40 12.02
CA LEU A 122 4.16 -1.13 11.05
C LEU A 122 4.48 0.37 11.00
N ASP A 123 5.77 0.70 10.90
CA ASP A 123 6.22 2.06 10.57
C ASP A 123 6.27 2.27 9.05
N GLY A 124 6.50 3.50 8.60
CA GLY A 124 6.47 3.82 7.17
C GLY A 124 7.45 2.98 6.33
N ASP A 125 8.64 2.68 6.86
CA ASP A 125 9.68 1.93 6.16
C ASP A 125 9.33 0.44 6.07
N LYS A 126 8.78 -0.16 7.14
CA LYS A 126 8.30 -1.54 7.13
C LYS A 126 7.11 -1.74 6.21
N ILE A 127 6.21 -0.76 6.11
CA ILE A 127 5.09 -0.80 5.15
C ILE A 127 5.64 -0.87 3.72
N LEU A 128 6.68 -0.08 3.41
CA LEU A 128 7.33 -0.12 2.10
C LEU A 128 8.02 -1.47 1.85
N ALA A 129 8.79 -1.97 2.82
CA ALA A 129 9.46 -3.27 2.69
C ALA A 129 8.44 -4.41 2.46
N GLN A 130 7.33 -4.39 3.18
CA GLN A 130 6.25 -5.35 3.02
C GLN A 130 5.60 -5.27 1.63
N LEU A 131 5.38 -4.05 1.11
CA LEU A 131 4.88 -3.85 -0.26
C LEU A 131 5.82 -4.47 -1.29
N ILE A 132 7.12 -4.23 -1.17
CA ILE A 132 8.14 -4.73 -2.09
C ILE A 132 8.21 -6.26 -2.01
N SER A 133 8.16 -6.85 -0.81
CA SER A 133 8.15 -8.31 -0.61
C SER A 133 6.98 -8.94 -1.33
N VAL A 134 5.77 -8.45 -1.10
CA VAL A 134 4.54 -9.00 -1.70
C VAL A 134 4.53 -8.81 -3.22
N ALA A 135 4.96 -7.65 -3.71
CA ALA A 135 5.09 -7.39 -5.14
C ALA A 135 6.16 -8.28 -5.81
N GLY A 136 7.23 -8.63 -5.09
CA GLY A 136 8.30 -9.51 -5.57
C GLY A 136 7.92 -10.99 -5.56
N GLU A 137 7.19 -11.45 -4.56
CA GLU A 137 6.74 -12.84 -4.44
C GLU A 137 5.76 -13.23 -5.56
N GLU A 138 4.82 -12.37 -5.92
CA GLU A 138 3.90 -12.64 -7.03
C GLU A 138 4.59 -12.72 -8.40
N ARG A 139 5.70 -11.99 -8.58
CA ARG A 139 6.54 -12.14 -9.77
C ARG A 139 7.13 -13.55 -9.86
N VAL A 140 7.55 -14.13 -8.75
CA VAL A 140 8.10 -15.50 -8.72
C VAL A 140 7.01 -16.53 -9.02
N LYS A 141 5.82 -16.40 -8.40
CA LYS A 141 4.70 -17.30 -8.66
C LYS A 141 4.19 -17.23 -10.10
N SER A 142 4.19 -16.04 -10.71
CA SER A 142 3.79 -15.86 -12.11
C SER A 142 4.76 -16.51 -13.11
N LEU A 143 6.03 -16.68 -12.72
CA LEU A 143 7.03 -17.41 -13.52
C LEU A 143 6.91 -18.93 -13.37
N GLU A 144 6.31 -19.42 -12.28
CA GLU A 144 6.07 -20.85 -12.01
C GLU A 144 4.73 -21.36 -12.56
N GLY A 145 4.25 -20.80 -13.69
CA GLY A 145 3.02 -21.21 -14.36
C GLY A 145 2.90 -22.74 -14.60
N PRO A 146 1.67 -23.27 -14.68
CA PRO A 146 1.36 -24.66 -14.42
C PRO A 146 2.02 -25.60 -15.44
N SER A 147 2.88 -26.50 -14.97
CA SER A 147 3.24 -27.71 -15.71
C SER A 147 2.02 -28.62 -15.82
N SER A 148 1.13 -28.30 -16.76
CA SER A 148 0.13 -29.24 -17.25
C SER A 148 0.86 -30.32 -18.05
N THR A 149 1.33 -31.36 -17.37
CA THR A 149 1.56 -32.67 -17.99
C THR A 149 0.22 -33.38 -18.08
N PRO A 150 -0.40 -33.53 -19.26
CA PRO A 150 -1.46 -34.50 -19.43
C PRO A 150 -0.78 -35.88 -19.41
N THR A 151 -1.08 -36.71 -18.41
CA THR A 151 -0.73 -38.13 -18.45
C THR A 151 -2.02 -38.91 -18.70
N PRO A 152 -2.05 -39.78 -19.72
CA PRO A 152 -3.27 -40.24 -20.38
C PRO A 152 -4.03 -41.31 -19.59
N GLU A 153 -5.31 -41.41 -19.93
CA GLU A 153 -6.19 -42.55 -19.66
C GLU A 153 -5.47 -43.88 -19.88
N GLN A 154 -5.54 -44.76 -18.87
CA GLN A 154 -5.54 -46.20 -19.11
C GLN A 154 -6.88 -46.75 -18.64
N GLU A 155 -7.79 -46.75 -19.60
CA GLU A 155 -8.86 -47.72 -19.71
C GLU A 155 -8.22 -49.13 -19.84
N GLN A 156 -8.66 -50.09 -19.03
CA GLN A 156 -9.16 -51.41 -19.46
C GLN A 156 -9.06 -52.48 -18.35
N SER A 157 -10.22 -53.09 -18.09
CA SER A 157 -10.48 -54.53 -17.87
C SER A 157 -9.75 -55.22 -16.70
N THR A 158 -10.38 -56.04 -15.86
CA THR A 158 -11.11 -57.26 -16.25
C THR A 158 -11.74 -57.90 -15.00
N ILE A 159 -12.94 -58.47 -15.18
CA ILE A 159 -13.67 -59.53 -14.40
C ILE A 159 -14.16 -59.17 -12.99
#